data_AF-A0A6P2DAF9-F1
#
_entry.id   AF-A0A6P2DAF9-F1
#
_cell.length_a   1.000
_cell.length_b   1.000
_cell.length_c   1.000
_cell.angle_alpha   90.00
_cell.angle_beta   90.00
_cell.angle_gamma   90.00
#
_symmetry.space_group_name_H-M   'P 1'
#
loop_
_entity.id
_entity.type
_entity.pdbx_description
1 polymer ?
#
loop_
_entity_poly.entity_id
_entity_poly.type
_entity_poly.pdbx_seq_one_letter_code
_entity_poly.pdbx_strand_id
1 'polypeptide(L)' 'MSAEQSGQITVEQRRAIFKALVEAQDGGAGVAASRTAVARQFAVSEDQVRDVEREGMANQWPPLD' A
#
# COMPACT_ATOMS: atom_id res chain seq x y z
N MET A 1 -6.24 25.58 1.65
CA MET A 1 -6.15 24.42 2.56
C MET A 1 -7.47 23.68 2.44
N SER A 2 -7.49 22.63 1.63
CA SER A 2 -8.71 21.89 1.31
C SER A 2 -8.91 20.81 2.36
N ALA A 3 -10.01 20.91 3.10
CA ALA A 3 -10.48 19.89 4.01
C ALA A 3 -10.90 18.63 3.21
N GLU A 4 -10.88 17.46 3.88
CA GLU A 4 -11.41 16.15 3.43
C GLU A 4 -10.42 15.14 2.79
N GLN A 5 -9.23 14.95 3.38
CA GLN A 5 -8.48 13.68 3.27
C GLN A 5 -8.49 12.96 4.63
N SER A 6 -9.67 12.78 5.20
CA SER A 6 -9.84 12.28 6.57
C SER A 6 -10.07 10.76 6.56
N GLY A 7 -8.98 9.99 6.58
CA GLY A 7 -8.95 8.66 7.19
C GLY A 7 -9.33 7.44 6.35
N GLN A 8 -9.99 7.57 5.20
CA GLN A 8 -10.50 6.42 4.46
C GLN A 8 -9.85 6.23 3.08
N ILE A 9 -8.98 5.22 2.99
CA ILE A 9 -8.27 4.84 1.76
C ILE A 9 -9.26 4.20 0.79
N THR A 10 -9.39 4.73 -0.43
CA THR A 10 -10.29 4.16 -1.45
C THR A 10 -9.80 2.79 -1.93
N VAL A 11 -10.67 1.97 -2.54
CA VAL A 11 -10.27 0.67 -3.11
C VAL A 11 -9.16 0.84 -4.15
N GLU A 12 -9.25 1.85 -5.00
CA GLU A 12 -8.23 2.16 -6.00
C GLU A 12 -6.89 2.50 -5.36
N GLN A 13 -6.91 3.32 -4.31
CA GLN A 13 -5.70 3.68 -3.58
C GLN A 13 -5.11 2.49 -2.82
N ARG A 14 -5.93 1.60 -2.26
CA ARG A 14 -5.46 0.34 -1.65
C ARG A 14 -4.81 -0.58 -2.69
N ARG A 15 -5.39 -0.71 -3.89
CA ARG A 15 -4.76 -1.48 -4.98
C ARG A 15 -3.44 -0.87 -5.43
N ALA A 16 -3.34 0.45 -5.50
CA ALA A 16 -2.10 1.15 -5.82
C ALA A 16 -1.02 0.94 -4.74
N ILE A 17 -1.40 1.01 -3.46
CA ILE A 17 -0.51 0.68 -2.32
C ILE A 17 -0.02 -0.76 -2.43
N PHE A 18 -0.91 -1.70 -2.73
CA PHE A 18 -0.55 -3.11 -2.88
C PHE A 18 0.45 -3.33 -4.02
N LYS A 19 0.22 -2.73 -5.20
CA LYS A 19 1.16 -2.79 -6.34
C LYS A 19 2.54 -2.25 -5.96
N ALA A 20 2.60 -1.05 -5.39
CA ALA A 20 3.86 -0.43 -4.98
C ALA A 20 4.61 -1.28 -3.94
N LEU A 21 3.87 -1.95 -3.05
CA LEU A 21 4.44 -2.85 -2.05
C LEU A 21 5.02 -4.13 -2.66
N VAL A 22 4.38 -4.70 -3.68
CA VAL A 22 4.92 -5.85 -4.44
C VAL A 22 6.16 -5.43 -5.23
N GLU A 23 6.10 -4.33 -5.97
CA GLU A 23 7.23 -3.81 -6.76
C GLU A 23 8.47 -3.52 -5.90
N ALA A 24 8.27 -2.92 -4.71
CA ALA A 24 9.36 -2.67 -3.78
C ALA A 24 10.01 -3.97 -3.27
N GLN A 25 9.21 -5.01 -2.99
CA GLN A 25 9.71 -6.31 -2.54
C GLN A 25 10.41 -7.08 -3.66
N ASP A 26 9.85 -7.07 -4.88
CA ASP A 26 10.45 -7.69 -6.06
C ASP A 26 11.79 -7.03 -6.45
N GLY A 27 11.94 -5.74 -6.16
CA GLY A 27 13.20 -5.00 -6.28
C GLY A 27 14.26 -5.39 -5.24
N GLY A 28 13.98 -6.34 -4.34
CA GLY A 28 14.92 -6.85 -3.34
C GLY A 28 14.92 -6.07 -2.03
N ALA A 29 14.00 -5.12 -1.82
CA ALA A 29 13.84 -4.48 -0.51
C ALA A 29 13.21 -5.46 0.49
N GLY A 30 13.76 -5.49 1.71
CA GLY A 30 13.20 -6.30 2.78
C GLY A 30 11.78 -5.83 3.14
N VAL A 31 10.87 -6.78 3.40
CA VAL A 31 9.43 -6.55 3.64
C VAL A 31 9.14 -5.35 4.55
N ALA A 32 9.85 -5.22 5.68
CA ALA A 32 9.65 -4.10 6.60
C ALA A 32 10.04 -2.74 5.99
N ALA A 33 11.18 -2.68 5.29
CA ALA A 33 11.62 -1.46 4.60
C ALA A 33 10.67 -1.08 3.47
N SER A 34 10.13 -2.06 2.74
CA SER A 34 9.11 -1.86 1.69
C SER A 34 7.84 -1.24 2.27
N ARG A 35 7.34 -1.75 3.41
CA ARG A 35 6.16 -1.17 4.09
C ARG A 35 6.40 0.28 4.52
N THR A 36 7.54 0.58 5.13
CA THR A 36 7.88 1.95 5.52
C THR A 36 7.99 2.88 4.31
N ALA A 37 8.62 2.43 3.21
CA ALA A 37 8.76 3.22 1.99
C ALA A 37 7.40 3.53 1.36
N VAL A 38 6.53 2.53 1.23
CA VAL A 38 5.18 2.69 0.67
C VAL A 38 4.29 3.54 1.58
N ALA A 39 4.36 3.36 2.90
CA ALA A 39 3.61 4.18 3.85
C ALA A 39 3.91 5.68 3.67
N ARG A 40 5.20 6.01 3.50
CA ARG A 40 5.66 7.38 3.22
C ARG A 40 5.18 7.88 1.85
N GLN A 41 5.28 7.05 0.81
CA GLN A 41 4.87 7.42 -0.55
C GLN A 41 3.38 7.79 -0.63
N PHE A 42 2.53 7.08 0.09
CA PHE A 42 1.07 7.27 0.05
C PHE A 42 0.51 8.12 1.20
N ALA A 43 1.37 8.66 2.08
CA ALA A 43 1.00 9.40 3.27
C ALA A 43 -0.02 8.64 4.16
N VAL A 44 0.20 7.34 4.34
CA VAL A 44 -0.59 6.43 5.18
C VAL A 44 0.26 5.85 6.30
N SER A 45 -0.36 5.20 7.29
CA SER A 45 0.37 4.48 8.32
C SER A 45 0.90 3.13 7.82
N GLU A 46 1.96 2.60 8.43
CA GLU A 46 2.45 1.26 8.13
C GLU A 46 1.42 0.17 8.45
N ASP A 47 0.58 0.39 9.48
CA ASP A 47 -0.53 -0.50 9.79
C ASP A 47 -1.56 -0.55 8.65
N GLN A 48 -1.88 0.59 8.05
CA GLN A 48 -2.75 0.65 6.87
C GLN A 48 -2.13 -0.09 5.68
N VAL A 49 -0.82 0.02 5.46
CA VAL A 49 -0.13 -0.75 4.41
C VAL A 49 -0.20 -2.25 4.69
N ARG A 50 -0.04 -2.67 5.95
CA ARG A 50 -0.17 -4.07 6.35
C ARG A 50 -1.58 -4.62 6.14
N ASP A 51 -2.60 -3.83 6.44
CA ASP A 51 -3.99 -4.21 6.21
C ASP A 51 -4.29 -4.37 4.72
N VAL A 52 -3.77 -3.45 3.90
CA VAL A 52 -3.84 -3.53 2.43
C VAL A 52 -3.10 -4.75 1.89
N GLU A 53 -1.92 -5.07 2.42
CA GLU A 53 -1.16 -6.26 2.03
C GLU A 53 -1.96 -7.54 2.29
N ARG A 54 -2.60 -7.63 3.46
CA ARG A 54 -3.46 -8.76 3.80
C ARG A 54 -4.69 -8.84 2.89
N GLU A 55 -5.34 -7.70 2.62
CA GLU A 55 -6.49 -7.61 1.71
C GLU A 55 -6.10 -8.03 0.28
N GLY A 56 -4.98 -7.54 -0.24
CA GLY A 56 -4.51 -7.85 -1.59
C GLY A 56 -4.15 -9.33 -1.76
N MET A 57 -3.50 -9.93 -0.76
CA MET A 57 -3.23 -11.37 -0.74
C MET A 57 -4.51 -12.21 -0.67
N ALA A 58 -5.46 -11.82 0.19
CA ALA A 58 -6.73 -12.53 0.34
C ALA A 58 -7.62 -12.46 -0.91
N ASN A 59 -7.62 -11.30 -1.57
CA ASN A 59 -8.40 -11.07 -2.79
C ASN A 59 -7.63 -11.42 -4.09
N GLN A 60 -6.41 -11.95 -3.97
CA GLN A 60 -5.53 -12.27 -5.09
C GLN A 60 -5.43 -11.11 -6.09
N TRP A 61 -5.28 -9.88 -5.58
CA TRP A 61 -5.14 -8.73 -6.46
C TRP A 61 -3.91 -8.93 -7.34
N PRO A 62 -4.05 -8.85 -8.68
CA PRO A 62 -2.88 -8.80 -9.53
C PRO A 62 -2.11 -7.52 -9.17
N PRO A 63 -0.77 -7.50 -9.23
CA PRO A 63 -0.10 -6.24 -9.47
C PRO A 63 -0.74 -5.68 -10.75
N LEU A 64 -1.47 -4.56 -10.63
CA LEU A 64 -2.22 -3.98 -11.75
C LEU A 64 -1.23 -3.77 -12.89
N ASP A 65 -1.45 -4.35 -14.07
CA ASP A 65 -0.64 -4.09 -15.27
C ASP A 65 -0.60 -2.58 -15.59
#